data_AF-A0A4S8P7B5-F1
#
_entry.id   AF-A0A4S8P7B5-F1
#
_cell.length_a   1.000
_cell.length_b   1.000
_cell.length_c   1.000
_cell.angle_alpha   90.00
_cell.angle_beta   90.00
_cell.angle_gamma   90.00
#
_symmetry.space_group_name_H-M   'P 1'
#
loop_
_entity.id
_entity.type
_entity.pdbx_description
1 polymer ?
#
loop_
_entity_poly.entity_id
_entity_poly.type
_entity_poly.pdbx_seq_one_letter_code
_entity_poly.pdbx_strand_id
1 'polypeptide(L)'
;MPLFDRILIVDWSGAGQPVTGKNSLWACLARCEGDRCEIDWVENFSTRHAFMQRLEAVVGSAVIEGKRLLCGFDFAFGYPAGTAERLTGRADWRALWRKISDEIEDSPDNRNSRFDLASRWNATHFAGEPRFWGRPHQHLYAHLSDKRPPLPQSAPFAFRRSEQFAKGAKSVWQLTYNGSVGSQTLLGIARLSRFLDESGHGDDIAVWPFDTGFTSDFAKPVVFAEIYPSLFTLTGSFDVKDAAQVRTVAEAFGSFAADGRLASLLGRPPMLTDDEAAVSVQEEGWVLGIGHRELVGAKSVGIPDGQGLEQMDYIRDPAEIYRQSFETIRREADLGQFPPVLQPLVIRLIHACGMVELLDEIAFSEGAFEAGAAALEKGAPILVDVEMVRHGVIRRLLPAENDVICLLNDERVRPKAEEIGNTRSAAQVDLWDAHLAGAIVAIGNAPTALFRLLERIDAGAPKPAIILGFPVGFVGAAESKAELIANSRGIPYIAVRGRKGGSAMASAAINALAGGLGTNV
;
A
#
# COMPACT_ATOMS: atom_id res chain seq x y z
N MET A 1 -14.99 -12.96 -35.05
CA MET A 1 -15.25 -11.52 -34.93
C MET A 1 -14.92 -11.13 -33.49
N PRO A 2 -14.27 -9.99 -33.25
CA PRO A 2 -13.95 -9.56 -31.89
C PRO A 2 -15.23 -9.38 -31.07
N LEU A 3 -15.14 -9.62 -29.76
CA LEU A 3 -16.28 -9.49 -28.84
C LEU A 3 -16.79 -8.03 -28.76
N PHE A 4 -15.90 -7.06 -28.97
CA PHE A 4 -16.19 -5.63 -29.06
C PHE A 4 -15.46 -5.02 -30.25
N ASP A 5 -16.15 -4.15 -30.99
CA ASP A 5 -15.58 -3.37 -32.09
C ASP A 5 -14.81 -2.14 -31.61
N ARG A 6 -15.15 -1.63 -30.42
CA ARG A 6 -14.53 -0.43 -29.83
C ARG A 6 -14.23 -0.65 -28.36
N ILE A 7 -13.12 -0.09 -27.90
CA ILE A 7 -12.67 -0.18 -26.51
C ILE A 7 -12.31 1.23 -26.04
N LEU A 8 -13.04 1.74 -25.05
CA LEU A 8 -12.78 3.01 -24.39
C LEU A 8 -12.22 2.74 -23.00
N ILE A 9 -11.02 3.24 -22.71
CA ILE A 9 -10.41 3.16 -21.38
C ILE A 9 -10.32 4.54 -20.77
N VAL A 10 -10.71 4.66 -19.50
CA VAL A 10 -10.82 5.93 -18.80
C VAL A 10 -10.10 5.87 -17.46
N ASP A 11 -9.09 6.72 -17.29
CA ASP A 11 -8.51 7.05 -15.99
C ASP A 11 -9.29 8.23 -15.40
N TRP A 12 -9.97 7.98 -14.28
CA TRP A 12 -10.93 8.91 -13.71
C TRP A 12 -10.29 9.83 -12.67
N SER A 13 -10.68 11.11 -12.66
CA SER A 13 -10.15 12.07 -11.69
C SER A 13 -11.16 12.48 -10.63
N GLY A 14 -10.70 12.43 -9.37
CA GLY A 14 -11.40 13.00 -8.21
C GLY A 14 -11.13 14.51 -8.01
N ALA A 15 -10.49 15.21 -8.95
CA ALA A 15 -10.15 16.63 -8.81
C ALA A 15 -11.39 17.49 -8.47
N GLY A 16 -11.22 18.47 -7.58
CA GLY A 16 -12.28 19.41 -7.16
C GLY A 16 -12.35 20.70 -7.98
N GLN A 17 -11.51 20.82 -8.99
CA GLN A 17 -11.38 21.97 -9.90
C GLN A 17 -10.90 21.46 -11.27
N PRO A 18 -10.94 22.28 -12.34
CA PRO A 18 -10.43 21.87 -13.64
C PRO A 18 -8.91 21.67 -13.58
N VAL A 19 -8.40 20.55 -14.11
CA VAL A 19 -6.96 20.21 -14.11
C VAL A 19 -6.61 19.47 -15.39
N THR A 20 -5.45 19.74 -15.99
CA THR A 20 -4.89 19.01 -17.13
C THR A 20 -3.52 18.42 -16.79
N GLY A 21 -3.08 17.42 -17.56
CA GLY A 21 -1.80 16.75 -17.36
C GLY A 21 -1.84 15.65 -16.28
N LYS A 22 -0.89 15.67 -15.34
CA LYS A 22 -0.77 14.62 -14.32
C LYS A 22 -1.93 14.68 -13.31
N ASN A 23 -2.45 13.52 -12.92
CA ASN A 23 -3.58 13.35 -11.99
C ASN A 23 -4.89 13.99 -12.47
N SER A 24 -5.10 14.04 -13.78
CA SER A 24 -6.33 14.54 -14.42
C SER A 24 -7.00 13.43 -15.24
N LEU A 25 -8.18 13.70 -15.80
CA LEU A 25 -8.96 12.69 -16.49
C LEU A 25 -8.35 12.40 -17.87
N TRP A 26 -7.96 11.16 -18.12
CA TRP A 26 -7.47 10.70 -19.42
C TRP A 26 -8.38 9.62 -19.97
N ALA A 27 -8.59 9.62 -21.29
CA ALA A 27 -9.28 8.53 -21.95
C ALA A 27 -8.61 8.16 -23.27
N CYS A 28 -8.72 6.88 -23.64
CA CYS A 28 -8.21 6.33 -24.88
C CYS A 28 -9.29 5.49 -25.55
N LEU A 29 -9.57 5.77 -26.81
CA LEU A 29 -10.45 4.95 -27.65
C LEU A 29 -9.61 4.17 -28.66
N ALA A 30 -9.85 2.87 -28.71
CA ALA A 30 -9.34 1.97 -29.73
C ALA A 30 -10.49 1.38 -30.56
N ARG A 31 -10.24 1.19 -31.85
CA ARG A 31 -11.13 0.50 -32.78
C ARG A 31 -10.51 -0.83 -33.18
N CYS A 32 -11.31 -1.90 -33.13
CA CYS A 32 -10.90 -3.26 -33.39
C CYS A 32 -11.60 -3.82 -34.63
N GLU A 33 -10.82 -4.23 -35.63
CA GLU A 33 -11.29 -4.79 -36.89
C GLU A 33 -10.49 -6.07 -37.20
N GLY A 34 -11.18 -7.22 -37.20
CA GLY A 34 -10.53 -8.51 -37.37
C GLY A 34 -9.56 -8.82 -36.22
N ASP A 35 -8.28 -8.98 -36.54
CA ASP A 35 -7.17 -9.24 -35.62
C ASP A 35 -6.39 -7.98 -35.23
N ARG A 36 -6.82 -6.80 -35.70
CA ARG A 36 -6.13 -5.52 -35.47
C ARG A 36 -6.95 -4.62 -34.57
N CYS A 37 -6.26 -3.94 -33.65
CA CYS A 37 -6.84 -2.81 -32.93
C CYS A 37 -5.93 -1.59 -33.08
N GLU A 38 -6.50 -0.47 -33.48
CA GLU A 38 -5.82 0.81 -33.70
C GLU A 38 -6.33 1.84 -32.69
N ILE A 39 -5.44 2.69 -32.21
CA ILE A 39 -5.80 3.78 -31.31
C ILE A 39 -6.35 4.94 -32.15
N ASP A 40 -7.63 5.26 -31.97
CA ASP A 40 -8.27 6.40 -32.65
C ASP A 40 -7.82 7.71 -31.98
N TRP A 41 -7.82 7.76 -30.64
CA TRP A 41 -7.36 8.93 -29.90
C TRP A 41 -6.98 8.62 -28.45
N VAL A 42 -6.14 9.50 -27.90
CA VAL A 42 -5.81 9.61 -26.47
C VAL A 42 -5.99 11.07 -26.08
N GLU A 43 -6.95 11.36 -25.21
CA GLU A 43 -7.38 12.72 -24.90
C GLU A 43 -7.35 12.99 -23.39
N ASN A 44 -7.01 14.22 -23.02
CA ASN A 44 -7.06 14.72 -21.65
C ASN A 44 -8.24 15.68 -21.48
N PHE A 45 -9.05 15.46 -20.45
CA PHE A 45 -10.22 16.27 -20.15
C PHE A 45 -9.99 17.06 -18.86
N SER A 46 -10.19 18.37 -18.93
CA SER A 46 -10.03 19.25 -17.77
C SER A 46 -11.13 19.04 -16.73
N THR A 47 -12.31 18.57 -17.15
CA THR A 47 -13.45 18.31 -16.26
C THR A 47 -14.15 17.00 -16.56
N ARG A 48 -14.78 16.42 -15.53
CA ARG A 48 -15.66 15.25 -15.69
C ARG A 48 -16.82 15.53 -16.64
N HIS A 49 -17.38 16.74 -16.59
CA HIS A 49 -18.48 17.14 -17.46
C HIS A 49 -18.09 17.12 -18.95
N ALA A 50 -16.92 17.65 -19.30
CA ALA A 50 -16.43 17.62 -20.69
C ALA A 50 -16.21 16.17 -21.16
N PHE A 51 -15.68 15.31 -20.31
CA PHE A 51 -15.56 13.88 -20.62
C PHE A 51 -16.93 13.21 -20.83
N MET A 52 -17.94 13.51 -20.00
CA MET A 52 -19.26 12.89 -20.16
C MET A 52 -19.93 13.24 -21.51
N GLN A 53 -19.73 14.46 -22.01
CA GLN A 53 -20.17 14.83 -23.37
C GLN A 53 -19.45 13.99 -24.44
N ARG A 54 -18.16 13.71 -24.24
CA ARG A 54 -17.40 12.82 -25.14
C ARG A 54 -17.90 11.38 -25.08
N LEU A 55 -18.17 10.88 -23.87
CA LEU A 55 -18.71 9.54 -23.66
C LEU A 55 -20.05 9.37 -24.37
N GLU A 56 -20.96 10.35 -24.25
CA GLU A 56 -22.26 10.35 -24.94
C GLU A 56 -22.10 10.20 -26.45
N ALA A 57 -21.19 10.97 -27.07
CA ALA A 57 -20.92 10.86 -28.50
C ALA A 57 -20.33 9.49 -28.90
N VAL A 58 -19.44 8.92 -28.09
CA VAL A 58 -18.83 7.61 -28.35
C VAL A 58 -19.88 6.50 -28.24
N VAL A 59 -20.70 6.52 -27.19
CA VAL A 59 -21.78 5.55 -26.97
C VAL A 59 -22.83 5.68 -28.08
N GLY A 60 -23.31 6.89 -28.35
CA GLY A 60 -24.32 7.14 -29.38
C GLY A 60 -23.87 6.69 -30.76
N SER A 61 -22.63 6.97 -31.16
CA SER A 61 -22.11 6.49 -32.45
C SER A 61 -21.98 4.97 -32.49
N ALA A 62 -21.54 4.31 -31.41
CA ALA A 62 -21.47 2.85 -31.36
C ALA A 62 -22.86 2.22 -31.54
N VAL A 63 -23.88 2.73 -30.85
CA VAL A 63 -25.26 2.26 -30.95
C VAL A 63 -25.81 2.47 -32.37
N ILE A 64 -25.66 3.67 -32.93
CA ILE A 64 -26.17 4.01 -34.28
C ILE A 64 -25.53 3.13 -35.37
N GLU A 65 -24.24 2.84 -35.23
CA GLU A 65 -23.49 2.02 -36.20
C GLU A 65 -23.66 0.51 -35.98
N GLY A 66 -24.40 0.09 -34.94
CA GLY A 66 -24.54 -1.32 -34.58
C GLY A 66 -23.22 -1.96 -34.11
N LYS A 67 -22.34 -1.15 -33.52
CA LYS A 67 -21.02 -1.54 -33.04
C LYS A 67 -21.04 -1.85 -31.55
N ARG A 68 -20.27 -2.86 -31.14
CA ARG A 68 -20.14 -3.26 -29.73
C ARG A 68 -19.03 -2.47 -29.06
N LEU A 69 -19.30 -1.88 -27.90
CA LEU A 69 -18.38 -1.01 -27.18
C LEU A 69 -18.14 -1.51 -25.75
N LEU A 70 -16.87 -1.67 -25.38
CA LEU A 70 -16.45 -1.87 -23.99
C LEU A 70 -15.90 -0.55 -23.43
N CYS A 71 -16.46 -0.06 -22.33
CA CYS A 71 -15.94 1.09 -21.58
C CYS A 71 -15.38 0.63 -20.23
N GLY A 72 -14.06 0.73 -20.06
CA GLY A 72 -13.36 0.47 -18.80
C GLY A 72 -13.11 1.76 -18.02
N PHE A 73 -13.53 1.80 -16.74
CA PHE A 73 -13.34 2.96 -15.87
C PHE A 73 -12.47 2.65 -14.63
N ASP A 74 -11.47 3.50 -14.36
CA ASP A 74 -10.57 3.38 -13.20
C ASP A 74 -11.18 3.97 -11.92
N PHE A 75 -12.26 3.37 -11.46
CA PHE A 75 -12.82 3.56 -10.12
C PHE A 75 -13.72 2.39 -9.73
N ALA A 76 -13.95 2.23 -8.43
CA ALA A 76 -14.78 1.14 -7.93
C ALA A 76 -16.26 1.29 -8.36
N PHE A 77 -16.86 0.20 -8.81
CA PHE A 77 -18.29 0.16 -9.14
C PHE A 77 -19.18 -0.11 -7.94
N GLY A 78 -18.62 -0.48 -6.79
CA GLY A 78 -19.40 -0.78 -5.60
C GLY A 78 -18.62 -0.56 -4.32
N TYR A 79 -19.22 -0.99 -3.22
CA TYR A 79 -18.65 -0.92 -1.88
C TYR A 79 -18.70 -2.30 -1.22
N PRO A 80 -17.95 -2.53 -0.13
CA PRO A 80 -17.97 -3.80 0.57
C PRO A 80 -19.39 -4.23 0.97
N ALA A 81 -19.66 -5.52 0.93
CA ALA A 81 -20.98 -6.10 1.15
C ALA A 81 -21.64 -5.59 2.44
N GLY A 82 -22.95 -5.37 2.38
CA GLY A 82 -23.76 -4.70 3.39
C GLY A 82 -23.79 -3.18 3.26
N THR A 83 -23.04 -2.57 2.35
CA THR A 83 -23.06 -1.11 2.16
C THR A 83 -24.35 -0.65 1.49
N ALA A 84 -24.78 -1.32 0.42
CA ALA A 84 -26.01 -0.91 -0.28
C ALA A 84 -27.21 -1.05 0.65
N GLU A 85 -27.28 -2.15 1.41
CA GLU A 85 -28.33 -2.37 2.40
C GLU A 85 -28.33 -1.29 3.48
N ARG A 86 -27.16 -0.97 4.06
CA ARG A 86 -27.05 0.05 5.11
C ARG A 86 -27.50 1.44 4.65
N LEU A 87 -27.20 1.78 3.39
CA LEU A 87 -27.45 3.12 2.85
C LEU A 87 -28.84 3.26 2.22
N THR A 88 -29.39 2.19 1.65
CA THR A 88 -30.60 2.24 0.82
C THR A 88 -31.75 1.37 1.33
N GLY A 89 -31.49 0.50 2.31
CA GLY A 89 -32.44 -0.48 2.82
C GLY A 89 -32.53 -1.78 2.01
N ARG A 90 -31.73 -1.95 0.95
CA ARG A 90 -31.63 -3.18 0.16
C ARG A 90 -30.22 -3.40 -0.38
N ALA A 91 -29.78 -4.65 -0.43
CA ALA A 91 -28.53 -5.03 -1.10
C ALA A 91 -28.77 -5.01 -2.62
N ASP A 92 -28.66 -3.84 -3.23
CA ASP A 92 -28.87 -3.61 -4.67
C ASP A 92 -27.93 -2.51 -5.17
N TRP A 93 -27.06 -2.85 -6.11
CA TRP A 93 -26.05 -1.94 -6.67
C TRP A 93 -26.70 -0.70 -7.31
N ARG A 94 -27.83 -0.86 -8.02
CA ARG A 94 -28.47 0.22 -8.76
C ARG A 94 -29.10 1.24 -7.80
N ALA A 95 -29.72 0.77 -6.71
CA ALA A 95 -30.22 1.60 -5.64
C ALA A 95 -29.09 2.41 -4.97
N LEU A 96 -27.92 1.78 -4.75
CA LEU A 96 -26.75 2.47 -4.21
C LEU A 96 -26.24 3.55 -5.18
N TRP A 97 -26.15 3.23 -6.47
CA TRP A 97 -25.73 4.18 -7.51
C TRP A 97 -26.66 5.39 -7.61
N ARG A 98 -27.97 5.16 -7.60
CA ARG A 98 -28.97 6.24 -7.60
C ARG A 98 -28.88 7.09 -6.34
N LYS A 99 -28.77 6.48 -5.16
CA LYS A 99 -28.56 7.23 -3.91
C LYS A 99 -27.31 8.11 -3.96
N ILE A 100 -26.18 7.60 -4.47
CA ILE A 100 -24.96 8.40 -4.64
C ILE A 100 -25.25 9.57 -5.57
N SER A 101 -25.83 9.31 -6.74
CA SER A 101 -26.20 10.32 -7.73
C SER A 101 -27.13 11.40 -7.18
N ASP A 102 -28.14 11.03 -6.41
CA ASP A 102 -29.14 11.97 -5.87
C ASP A 102 -28.54 12.88 -4.80
N GLU A 103 -27.52 12.39 -4.09
CA GLU A 103 -26.97 13.07 -2.91
C GLU A 103 -25.63 13.78 -3.14
N ILE A 104 -25.00 13.57 -4.29
CA ILE A 104 -23.72 14.21 -4.64
C ILE A 104 -23.91 15.32 -5.66
N GLU A 105 -23.33 16.47 -5.37
CA GLU A 105 -23.27 17.58 -6.31
C GLU A 105 -21.92 17.48 -7.04
N ASP A 106 -21.94 17.58 -8.37
CA ASP A 106 -20.74 17.62 -9.19
C ASP A 106 -20.94 18.61 -10.35
N SER A 107 -20.44 19.82 -10.14
CA SER A 107 -20.59 20.96 -11.05
C SER A 107 -19.79 20.76 -12.35
N PRO A 108 -20.15 21.46 -13.45
CA PRO A 108 -19.41 21.41 -14.72
C PRO A 108 -17.92 21.77 -14.62
N ASP A 109 -17.53 22.53 -13.60
CA ASP A 109 -16.15 22.94 -13.30
C ASP A 109 -15.48 22.09 -12.19
N ASN A 110 -15.96 20.86 -11.98
CA ASN A 110 -15.47 19.89 -11.00
C ASN A 110 -15.69 20.26 -9.51
N ARG A 111 -16.29 21.40 -9.14
CA ARG A 111 -16.70 21.62 -7.73
C ARG A 111 -17.70 20.55 -7.32
N ASN A 112 -17.51 19.94 -6.15
CA ASN A 112 -18.33 18.80 -5.72
C ASN A 112 -18.43 18.66 -4.20
N SER A 113 -19.46 17.95 -3.74
CA SER A 113 -19.78 17.75 -2.32
C SER A 113 -19.38 16.38 -1.77
N ARG A 114 -18.41 15.67 -2.38
CA ARG A 114 -18.04 14.30 -1.97
C ARG A 114 -17.62 14.17 -0.50
N PHE A 115 -16.92 15.18 0.04
CA PHE A 115 -16.45 15.16 1.43
C PHE A 115 -17.59 15.44 2.40
N ASP A 116 -18.51 16.35 2.05
CA ASP A 116 -19.72 16.63 2.80
C ASP A 116 -20.64 15.40 2.83
N LEU A 117 -20.83 14.73 1.69
CA LEU A 117 -21.54 13.47 1.56
C LEU A 117 -20.95 12.40 2.49
N ALA A 118 -19.64 12.18 2.40
CA ALA A 118 -18.96 11.19 3.22
C ALA A 118 -19.05 11.50 4.72
N SER A 119 -18.90 12.76 5.12
CA SER A 119 -19.10 13.19 6.51
C SER A 119 -20.54 12.93 6.96
N ARG A 120 -21.53 13.26 6.12
CA ARG A 120 -22.95 13.02 6.44
C ARG A 120 -23.24 11.53 6.58
N TRP A 121 -22.74 10.68 5.69
CA TRP A 121 -22.94 9.23 5.78
C TRP A 121 -22.23 8.62 6.98
N ASN A 122 -21.03 9.08 7.34
CA ASN A 122 -20.42 8.68 8.60
C ASN A 122 -21.29 9.04 9.80
N ALA A 123 -21.96 10.19 9.78
CA ALA A 123 -22.84 10.63 10.86
C ALA A 123 -24.15 9.82 10.92
N THR A 124 -24.78 9.54 9.77
CA THR A 124 -26.14 8.98 9.71
C THR A 124 -26.20 7.47 9.58
N HIS A 125 -25.23 6.86 8.90
CA HIS A 125 -25.24 5.42 8.58
C HIS A 125 -24.14 4.63 9.28
N PHE A 126 -23.07 5.30 9.70
CA PHE A 126 -21.90 4.67 10.33
C PHE A 126 -21.55 5.32 11.68
N ALA A 127 -22.57 5.79 12.41
CA ALA A 127 -22.38 6.41 13.71
C ALA A 127 -21.67 5.45 14.67
N GLY A 128 -20.61 5.95 15.33
CA GLY A 128 -19.78 5.17 16.26
C GLY A 128 -18.67 4.34 15.59
N GLU A 129 -18.79 4.02 14.30
CA GLU A 129 -17.74 3.34 13.54
C GLU A 129 -17.60 3.97 12.13
N PRO A 130 -16.96 5.15 11.98
CA PRO A 130 -16.87 5.82 10.69
C PRO A 130 -16.17 4.94 9.64
N ARG A 131 -16.73 4.88 8.43
CA ARG A 131 -16.12 4.15 7.31
C ARG A 131 -15.23 5.08 6.51
N PHE A 132 -15.78 6.19 6.02
CA PHE A 132 -15.06 7.15 5.20
C PHE A 132 -14.00 7.91 5.99
N TRP A 133 -12.87 8.17 5.34
CA TRP A 133 -11.79 8.96 5.92
C TRP A 133 -10.90 9.58 4.83
N GLY A 134 -10.03 10.48 5.28
CA GLY A 134 -9.14 11.25 4.43
C GLY A 134 -9.82 12.53 3.94
N ARG A 135 -9.26 13.67 4.33
CA ARG A 135 -9.73 14.99 3.92
C ARG A 135 -8.56 15.95 3.73
N PRO A 136 -8.72 17.02 2.93
CA PRO A 136 -7.74 18.10 2.90
C PRO A 136 -7.56 18.69 4.31
N HIS A 137 -6.32 18.88 4.75
CA HIS A 137 -6.04 19.41 6.09
C HIS A 137 -6.66 20.80 6.34
N GLN A 138 -6.84 21.58 5.27
CA GLN A 138 -7.38 22.94 5.31
C GLN A 138 -8.89 22.99 5.58
N HIS A 139 -9.63 21.88 5.40
CA HIS A 139 -11.09 21.86 5.57
C HIS A 139 -11.47 20.92 6.72
N LEU A 140 -12.31 21.39 7.64
CA LEU A 140 -12.83 20.59 8.75
C LEU A 140 -14.23 20.09 8.43
N TYR A 141 -14.45 18.81 8.74
CA TYR A 141 -15.74 18.14 8.59
C TYR A 141 -16.05 17.44 9.93
N ALA A 142 -17.28 17.57 10.41
CA ALA A 142 -17.65 17.11 11.76
C ALA A 142 -17.44 15.61 11.96
N HIS A 143 -17.67 14.79 10.93
CA HIS A 143 -17.66 13.33 11.01
C HIS A 143 -16.73 12.70 9.97
N LEU A 144 -15.75 13.43 9.47
CA LEU A 144 -14.75 12.91 8.53
C LEU A 144 -13.34 13.24 9.01
N SER A 145 -12.63 12.20 9.43
CA SER A 145 -11.25 12.30 9.92
C SER A 145 -10.24 12.39 8.78
N ASP A 146 -9.12 13.05 9.02
CA ASP A 146 -7.94 12.99 8.17
C ASP A 146 -7.15 11.69 8.35
N LYS A 147 -7.35 10.99 9.47
CA LYS A 147 -6.70 9.72 9.78
C LYS A 147 -7.61 8.53 9.51
N ARG A 148 -6.98 7.40 9.20
CA ARG A 148 -7.66 6.11 9.03
C ARG A 148 -8.34 5.70 10.36
N PRO A 149 -9.64 5.34 10.35
CA PRO A 149 -10.32 4.84 11.54
C PRO A 149 -9.80 3.44 11.89
N PRO A 150 -10.07 2.96 13.13
CA PRO A 150 -9.88 1.56 13.49
C PRO A 150 -10.59 0.62 12.50
N LEU A 151 -10.14 -0.64 12.45
CA LEU A 151 -10.80 -1.64 11.61
C LEU A 151 -12.27 -1.80 12.04
N PRO A 152 -13.22 -1.80 11.08
CA PRO A 152 -14.63 -2.05 11.36
C PRO A 152 -14.84 -3.37 12.12
N GLN A 153 -15.66 -3.34 13.17
CA GLN A 153 -16.06 -4.56 13.88
C GLN A 153 -17.30 -5.19 13.26
N SER A 154 -18.07 -4.40 12.52
CA SER A 154 -19.32 -4.81 11.87
C SER A 154 -19.28 -4.55 10.36
N ALA A 155 -20.08 -5.31 9.59
CA ALA A 155 -20.26 -5.04 8.16
C ALA A 155 -20.96 -3.68 7.95
N PRO A 156 -20.57 -2.91 6.91
CA PRO A 156 -19.61 -3.26 5.86
C PRO A 156 -18.14 -3.12 6.31
N PHE A 157 -17.28 -4.03 5.83
CA PHE A 157 -15.86 -4.05 6.18
C PHE A 157 -15.01 -3.07 5.35
N ALA A 158 -13.69 -3.06 5.58
CA ALA A 158 -12.80 -2.08 4.97
C ALA A 158 -12.53 -2.30 3.47
N PHE A 159 -12.61 -3.53 2.98
CA PHE A 159 -12.23 -3.90 1.61
C PHE A 159 -13.32 -4.70 0.93
N ARG A 160 -13.52 -4.46 -0.37
CA ARG A 160 -14.32 -5.35 -1.23
C ARG A 160 -13.60 -6.65 -1.45
N ARG A 161 -14.33 -7.67 -1.87
CA ARG A 161 -13.71 -8.96 -2.19
C ARG A 161 -12.67 -8.85 -3.31
N SER A 162 -12.94 -8.10 -4.37
CA SER A 162 -11.99 -7.87 -5.47
C SER A 162 -10.66 -7.26 -4.99
N GLU A 163 -10.72 -6.34 -4.03
CA GLU A 163 -9.54 -5.67 -3.45
C GLU A 163 -8.64 -6.61 -2.66
N GLN A 164 -9.19 -7.70 -2.10
CA GLN A 164 -8.40 -8.71 -1.39
C GLN A 164 -7.47 -9.48 -2.33
N PHE A 165 -7.78 -9.52 -3.63
CA PHE A 165 -6.95 -10.16 -4.66
C PHE A 165 -6.01 -9.19 -5.38
N ALA A 166 -6.17 -7.88 -5.18
CA ALA A 166 -5.32 -6.83 -5.75
C ALA A 166 -4.24 -6.39 -4.76
N LYS A 167 -2.98 -6.74 -5.04
CA LYS A 167 -1.85 -6.33 -4.20
C LYS A 167 -1.73 -4.81 -4.18
N GLY A 168 -1.82 -4.21 -2.99
CA GLY A 168 -1.67 -2.78 -2.79
C GLY A 168 -2.95 -1.96 -3.01
N ALA A 169 -4.10 -2.62 -3.24
CA ALA A 169 -5.39 -1.95 -3.35
C ALA A 169 -5.67 -1.08 -2.12
N LYS A 170 -6.20 0.11 -2.37
CA LYS A 170 -6.70 1.00 -1.32
C LYS A 170 -8.19 0.79 -1.15
N SER A 171 -8.63 0.94 0.09
CA SER A 171 -10.05 0.87 0.43
C SER A 171 -10.82 2.00 -0.25
N VAL A 172 -12.01 1.69 -0.79
CA VAL A 172 -12.98 2.67 -1.30
C VAL A 172 -13.42 3.71 -0.27
N TRP A 173 -13.16 3.47 1.01
CA TRP A 173 -13.46 4.42 2.07
C TRP A 173 -12.42 5.56 2.20
N GLN A 174 -11.25 5.43 1.56
CA GLN A 174 -10.19 6.44 1.57
C GLN A 174 -10.43 7.48 0.46
N LEU A 175 -10.75 8.72 0.84
CA LEU A 175 -11.13 9.78 -0.11
C LEU A 175 -9.95 10.61 -0.63
N THR A 176 -8.82 10.69 0.08
CA THR A 176 -7.66 11.48 -0.37
C THR A 176 -6.34 10.80 0.02
N TYR A 177 -5.22 11.45 -0.33
CA TYR A 177 -3.84 10.95 -0.26
C TYR A 177 -3.48 9.97 -1.38
N ASN A 178 -2.20 9.60 -1.41
CA ASN A 178 -1.63 8.78 -2.48
C ASN A 178 -2.37 7.44 -2.63
N GLY A 179 -2.83 7.20 -3.87
CA GLY A 179 -3.54 5.98 -4.26
C GLY A 179 -4.99 5.89 -3.80
N SER A 180 -5.57 6.97 -3.25
CA SER A 180 -6.98 6.98 -2.85
C SER A 180 -7.93 6.78 -4.02
N VAL A 181 -8.95 5.93 -3.84
CA VAL A 181 -9.96 5.62 -4.87
C VAL A 181 -11.38 6.08 -4.48
N GLY A 182 -11.61 6.41 -3.20
CA GLY A 182 -12.94 6.72 -2.69
C GLY A 182 -13.57 7.98 -3.29
N SER A 183 -12.76 9.03 -3.54
CA SER A 183 -13.26 10.23 -4.23
C SER A 183 -13.64 9.95 -5.68
N GLN A 184 -12.83 9.18 -6.40
CA GLN A 184 -13.10 8.80 -7.79
C GLN A 184 -14.36 7.93 -7.86
N THR A 185 -14.51 6.99 -6.92
CA THR A 185 -15.67 6.09 -6.79
C THR A 185 -16.99 6.87 -6.64
N LEU A 186 -17.07 7.77 -5.65
CA LEU A 186 -18.28 8.57 -5.42
C LEU A 186 -18.66 9.41 -6.65
N LEU A 187 -17.68 10.11 -7.25
CA LEU A 187 -17.93 11.00 -8.38
C LEU A 187 -18.18 10.24 -9.69
N GLY A 188 -17.51 9.12 -9.89
CA GLY A 188 -17.65 8.25 -11.06
C GLY A 188 -19.01 7.56 -11.09
N ILE A 189 -19.40 6.92 -9.98
CA ILE A 189 -20.72 6.29 -9.83
C ILE A 189 -21.82 7.32 -10.05
N ALA A 190 -21.70 8.53 -9.49
CA ALA A 190 -22.68 9.59 -9.70
C ALA A 190 -22.89 9.92 -11.18
N ARG A 191 -21.78 10.09 -11.92
CA ARG A 191 -21.83 10.44 -13.34
C ARG A 191 -22.39 9.30 -14.18
N LEU A 192 -21.95 8.06 -13.95
CA LEU A 192 -22.47 6.91 -14.70
C LEU A 192 -23.93 6.62 -14.35
N SER A 193 -24.34 6.78 -13.09
CA SER A 193 -25.73 6.61 -12.68
C SER A 193 -26.67 7.58 -13.39
N ARG A 194 -26.31 8.87 -13.46
CA ARG A 194 -27.07 9.87 -14.23
C ARG A 194 -27.04 9.56 -15.72
N PHE A 195 -25.88 9.16 -16.26
CA PHE A 195 -25.77 8.80 -17.66
C PHE A 195 -26.73 7.65 -18.03
N LEU A 196 -26.83 6.62 -17.20
CA LEU A 196 -27.76 5.51 -17.42
C LEU A 196 -29.23 5.94 -17.39
N ASP A 197 -29.60 6.89 -16.52
CA ASP A 197 -30.99 7.35 -16.38
C ASP A 197 -31.37 8.46 -17.39
N GLU A 198 -30.41 9.29 -17.84
CA GLU A 198 -30.69 10.56 -18.54
C GLU A 198 -30.18 10.61 -19.99
N SER A 199 -29.21 9.78 -20.39
CA SER A 199 -28.59 9.88 -21.74
C SER A 199 -29.48 9.38 -22.88
N GLY A 200 -30.55 8.66 -22.59
CA GLY A 200 -31.33 7.92 -23.58
C GLY A 200 -30.67 6.62 -24.08
N HIS A 201 -29.45 6.30 -23.62
CA HIS A 201 -28.72 5.08 -23.98
C HIS A 201 -28.71 4.01 -22.88
N GLY A 202 -29.40 4.22 -21.75
CA GLY A 202 -29.41 3.28 -20.62
C GLY A 202 -29.85 1.86 -20.99
N ASP A 203 -30.79 1.72 -21.91
CA ASP A 203 -31.27 0.43 -22.39
C ASP A 203 -30.24 -0.30 -23.26
N ASP A 204 -29.28 0.42 -23.85
CA ASP A 204 -28.19 -0.10 -24.67
C ASP A 204 -26.94 -0.50 -23.86
N ILE A 205 -26.92 -0.20 -22.55
CA ILE A 205 -25.75 -0.37 -21.69
C ILE A 205 -25.98 -1.44 -20.62
N ALA A 206 -25.05 -2.39 -20.51
CA ALA A 206 -24.94 -3.31 -19.38
C ALA A 206 -23.79 -2.89 -18.47
N VAL A 207 -24.00 -2.87 -17.16
CA VAL A 207 -22.95 -2.65 -16.17
C VAL A 207 -22.43 -4.00 -15.67
N TRP A 208 -21.18 -4.32 -15.96
CA TRP A 208 -20.56 -5.57 -15.56
C TRP A 208 -19.94 -5.46 -14.15
N PRO A 209 -20.06 -6.50 -13.29
CA PRO A 209 -20.77 -7.76 -13.51
C PRO A 209 -22.28 -7.69 -13.19
N PHE A 210 -22.77 -6.56 -12.68
CA PHE A 210 -24.09 -6.41 -12.10
C PHE A 210 -25.28 -6.84 -12.98
N ASP A 211 -25.34 -6.39 -14.23
CA ASP A 211 -26.43 -6.73 -15.16
C ASP A 211 -26.20 -8.07 -15.87
N THR A 212 -25.00 -8.63 -15.73
CA THR A 212 -24.50 -9.69 -16.63
C THR A 212 -24.29 -11.01 -15.91
N GLY A 213 -24.16 -10.99 -14.58
CA GLY A 213 -23.87 -12.21 -13.81
C GLY A 213 -22.53 -12.85 -14.21
N PHE A 214 -21.56 -12.05 -14.65
CA PHE A 214 -20.29 -12.50 -15.24
C PHE A 214 -20.42 -13.28 -16.56
N THR A 215 -21.53 -13.16 -17.29
CA THR A 215 -21.59 -13.68 -18.66
C THR A 215 -20.71 -12.83 -19.59
N SER A 216 -20.12 -13.48 -20.59
CA SER A 216 -19.47 -12.81 -21.73
C SER A 216 -20.41 -12.69 -22.94
N ASP A 217 -21.63 -13.23 -22.86
CA ASP A 217 -22.66 -13.11 -23.88
C ASP A 217 -23.60 -11.94 -23.55
N PHE A 218 -23.31 -10.77 -24.15
CA PHE A 218 -24.06 -9.55 -23.86
C PHE A 218 -25.12 -9.28 -24.91
N ALA A 219 -26.39 -9.26 -24.46
CA ALA A 219 -27.54 -8.81 -25.24
C ALA A 219 -27.45 -7.32 -25.60
N LYS A 220 -26.89 -6.51 -24.71
CA LYS A 220 -26.71 -5.07 -24.91
C LYS A 220 -25.40 -4.76 -25.66
N PRO A 221 -25.40 -3.78 -26.58
CA PRO A 221 -24.23 -3.47 -27.40
C PRO A 221 -23.10 -2.79 -26.64
N VAL A 222 -23.40 -2.11 -25.53
CA VAL A 222 -22.41 -1.38 -24.73
C VAL A 222 -22.24 -2.03 -23.36
N VAL A 223 -20.99 -2.20 -22.91
CA VAL A 223 -20.66 -2.75 -21.61
C VAL A 223 -19.78 -1.77 -20.85
N PHE A 224 -20.20 -1.39 -19.64
CA PHE A 224 -19.38 -0.64 -18.69
C PHE A 224 -18.75 -1.62 -17.70
N ALA A 225 -17.43 -1.51 -17.49
CA ALA A 225 -16.70 -2.36 -16.57
C ALA A 225 -15.73 -1.54 -15.72
N GLU A 226 -15.58 -1.94 -14.45
CA GLU A 226 -14.50 -1.45 -13.61
C GLU A 226 -13.18 -2.09 -14.06
N ILE A 227 -12.14 -1.27 -14.18
CA ILE A 227 -10.78 -1.71 -14.51
C ILE A 227 -9.80 -1.25 -13.44
N TYR A 228 -8.61 -1.84 -13.46
CA TYR A 228 -7.50 -1.36 -12.64
C TYR A 228 -6.24 -1.26 -13.51
N PRO A 229 -5.93 -0.07 -14.07
CA PRO A 229 -4.82 0.12 -15.01
C PRO A 229 -3.46 -0.29 -14.44
N SER A 230 -3.29 -0.25 -13.12
CA SER A 230 -2.07 -0.70 -12.44
C SER A 230 -1.81 -2.22 -12.54
N LEU A 231 -2.76 -3.02 -13.04
CA LEU A 231 -2.53 -4.43 -13.37
C LEU A 231 -1.62 -4.61 -14.59
N PHE A 232 -1.48 -3.58 -15.43
CA PHE A 232 -0.75 -3.65 -16.69
C PHE A 232 0.64 -3.02 -16.52
N THR A 233 1.66 -3.69 -17.09
CA THR A 233 3.04 -3.20 -16.99
C THR A 233 3.29 -2.13 -18.04
N LEU A 234 3.55 -0.90 -17.60
CA LEU A 234 4.07 0.16 -18.46
C LEU A 234 5.52 -0.14 -18.84
N THR A 235 5.83 -0.12 -20.14
CA THR A 235 7.20 -0.28 -20.64
C THR A 235 7.68 1.01 -21.30
N GLY A 236 8.62 1.72 -20.66
CA GLY A 236 9.21 2.95 -21.18
C GLY A 236 9.13 4.13 -20.19
N SER A 237 9.70 5.26 -20.59
CA SER A 237 9.53 6.55 -19.91
C SER A 237 8.49 7.36 -20.69
N PHE A 238 7.51 7.92 -19.97
CA PHE A 238 6.41 8.67 -20.56
C PHE A 238 6.30 10.04 -19.89
N ASP A 239 6.05 11.08 -20.68
CA ASP A 239 5.90 12.46 -20.17
C ASP A 239 4.68 12.60 -19.24
N VAL A 240 3.57 11.92 -19.62
CA VAL A 240 2.37 11.79 -18.79
C VAL A 240 2.04 10.31 -18.60
N LYS A 241 2.23 9.83 -17.37
CA LYS A 241 2.01 8.42 -17.00
C LYS A 241 0.56 7.99 -17.24
N ASP A 242 -0.39 8.83 -16.85
CA ASP A 242 -1.84 8.55 -16.92
C ASP A 242 -2.29 8.30 -18.38
N ALA A 243 -1.81 9.12 -19.32
CA ALA A 243 -2.03 8.95 -20.76
C ALA A 243 -1.47 7.61 -21.29
N ALA A 244 -0.27 7.24 -20.83
CA ALA A 244 0.34 5.96 -21.19
C ALA A 244 -0.44 4.78 -20.61
N GLN A 245 -0.96 4.90 -19.38
CA GLN A 245 -1.76 3.85 -18.75
C GLN A 245 -3.04 3.54 -19.51
N VAL A 246 -3.84 4.55 -19.84
CA VAL A 246 -5.10 4.31 -20.59
C VAL A 246 -4.83 3.71 -21.97
N ARG A 247 -3.75 4.15 -22.64
CA ARG A 247 -3.35 3.59 -23.93
C ARG A 247 -2.91 2.13 -23.82
N THR A 248 -2.04 1.81 -22.86
CA THR A 248 -1.54 0.42 -22.67
C THR A 248 -2.69 -0.54 -22.36
N VAL A 249 -3.65 -0.13 -21.55
CA VAL A 249 -4.83 -0.98 -21.26
C VAL A 249 -5.70 -1.14 -22.51
N ALA A 250 -5.93 -0.08 -23.29
CA ALA A 250 -6.72 -0.15 -24.52
C ALA A 250 -6.07 -1.08 -25.55
N GLU A 251 -4.76 -0.99 -25.74
CA GLU A 251 -3.98 -1.89 -26.61
C GLU A 251 -4.03 -3.35 -26.10
N ALA A 252 -3.90 -3.57 -24.79
CA ALA A 252 -3.97 -4.91 -24.20
C ALA A 252 -5.36 -5.54 -24.38
N PHE A 253 -6.43 -4.81 -24.06
CA PHE A 253 -7.80 -5.28 -24.28
C PHE A 253 -8.11 -5.48 -25.76
N GLY A 254 -7.55 -4.65 -26.64
CA GLY A 254 -7.63 -4.85 -28.08
C GLY A 254 -7.00 -6.17 -28.51
N SER A 255 -5.78 -6.47 -28.05
CA SER A 255 -5.13 -7.76 -28.29
C SER A 255 -5.96 -8.93 -27.73
N PHE A 256 -6.56 -8.79 -26.55
CA PHE A 256 -7.42 -9.83 -25.98
C PHE A 256 -8.72 -10.01 -26.78
N ALA A 257 -9.26 -8.95 -27.37
CA ALA A 257 -10.43 -9.02 -28.23
C ALA A 257 -10.11 -9.75 -29.54
N ALA A 258 -8.95 -9.46 -30.15
CA ALA A 258 -8.47 -10.09 -31.37
C ALA A 258 -8.27 -11.61 -31.22
N ASP A 259 -7.66 -12.03 -30.10
CA ASP A 259 -7.36 -13.45 -29.85
C ASP A 259 -8.49 -14.19 -29.10
N GLY A 260 -9.65 -13.56 -28.90
CA GLY A 260 -10.82 -14.15 -28.21
C GLY A 260 -10.70 -14.30 -26.69
N ARG A 261 -9.59 -13.85 -26.09
CA ARG A 261 -9.31 -13.93 -24.63
C ARG A 261 -10.14 -12.96 -23.79
N LEU A 262 -10.69 -11.91 -24.39
CA LEU A 262 -11.47 -10.90 -23.65
C LEU A 262 -12.76 -11.47 -23.05
N ALA A 263 -13.37 -12.48 -23.69
CA ALA A 263 -14.53 -13.18 -23.15
C ALA A 263 -14.19 -13.87 -21.82
N SER A 264 -13.01 -14.51 -21.73
CA SER A 264 -12.55 -15.16 -20.51
C SER A 264 -12.34 -14.15 -19.38
N LEU A 265 -11.87 -12.94 -19.67
CA LEU A 265 -11.70 -11.87 -18.67
C LEU A 265 -13.04 -11.43 -18.05
N LEU A 266 -14.10 -11.40 -18.85
CA LEU A 266 -15.45 -11.02 -18.42
C LEU A 266 -16.19 -12.17 -17.73
N GLY A 267 -15.71 -13.40 -17.92
CA GLY A 267 -16.18 -14.60 -17.25
C GLY A 267 -15.94 -14.57 -15.74
N ARG A 268 -16.77 -15.34 -15.02
CA ARG A 268 -16.68 -15.44 -13.56
C ARG A 268 -15.26 -15.84 -13.14
N PRO A 269 -14.63 -15.09 -12.23
CA PRO A 269 -13.32 -15.44 -11.70
C PRO A 269 -13.37 -16.82 -11.01
N PRO A 270 -12.41 -17.73 -11.31
CA PRO A 270 -12.47 -19.12 -10.85
C PRO A 270 -12.34 -19.28 -9.33
N MET A 271 -11.83 -18.26 -8.63
CA MET A 271 -11.69 -18.28 -7.17
C MET A 271 -12.95 -17.85 -6.42
N LEU A 272 -14.00 -17.39 -7.11
CA LEU A 272 -15.27 -17.03 -6.46
C LEU A 272 -16.17 -18.25 -6.34
N THR A 273 -16.66 -18.51 -5.13
CA THR A 273 -17.80 -19.41 -4.88
C THR A 273 -19.12 -18.80 -5.39
N ASP A 274 -20.18 -19.60 -5.44
CA ASP A 274 -21.47 -19.14 -6.00
C ASP A 274 -22.05 -17.97 -5.20
N ASP A 275 -22.00 -18.07 -3.88
CA ASP A 275 -22.44 -17.01 -2.97
C ASP A 275 -21.61 -15.73 -3.12
N GLU A 276 -20.30 -15.87 -3.30
CA GLU A 276 -19.41 -14.72 -3.46
C GLU A 276 -19.62 -14.02 -4.80
N ALA A 277 -19.84 -14.77 -5.87
CA ALA A 277 -20.20 -14.22 -7.17
C ALA A 277 -21.57 -13.53 -7.10
N ALA A 278 -22.55 -14.12 -6.41
CA ALA A 278 -23.86 -13.51 -6.20
C ALA A 278 -23.75 -12.17 -5.46
N VAL A 279 -22.96 -12.09 -4.39
CA VAL A 279 -22.71 -10.84 -3.65
C VAL A 279 -22.01 -9.79 -4.52
N SER A 280 -21.04 -10.19 -5.35
CA SER A 280 -20.39 -9.27 -6.30
C SER A 280 -21.34 -8.72 -7.35
N VAL A 281 -22.27 -9.54 -7.85
CA VAL A 281 -23.32 -9.14 -8.80
C VAL A 281 -24.41 -8.31 -8.11
N GLN A 282 -24.64 -8.53 -6.82
CA GLN A 282 -25.68 -7.84 -6.07
C GLN A 282 -25.29 -6.42 -5.67
N GLU A 283 -24.07 -6.18 -5.17
CA GLU A 283 -23.68 -4.86 -4.66
C GLU A 283 -22.17 -4.48 -4.71
N GLU A 284 -21.23 -5.43 -4.70
CA GLU A 284 -19.81 -5.06 -4.58
C GLU A 284 -19.13 -4.68 -5.91
N GLY A 285 -19.53 -5.32 -7.01
CA GLY A 285 -18.87 -5.24 -8.31
C GLY A 285 -17.61 -6.09 -8.38
N TRP A 286 -16.90 -6.00 -9.51
CA TRP A 286 -15.62 -6.70 -9.72
C TRP A 286 -14.70 -5.90 -10.65
N VAL A 287 -13.39 -6.10 -10.50
CA VAL A 287 -12.37 -5.49 -11.37
C VAL A 287 -12.05 -6.44 -12.52
N LEU A 288 -12.21 -5.96 -13.76
CA LEU A 288 -11.89 -6.73 -14.95
C LEU A 288 -10.41 -7.11 -14.98
N GLY A 289 -10.14 -8.42 -15.06
CA GLY A 289 -8.79 -9.00 -15.04
C GLY A 289 -8.32 -9.55 -13.69
N ILE A 290 -8.97 -9.22 -12.57
CA ILE A 290 -8.69 -9.89 -11.29
C ILE A 290 -9.25 -11.32 -11.34
N GLY A 291 -8.38 -12.30 -11.11
CA GLY A 291 -8.68 -13.74 -11.23
C GLY A 291 -8.20 -14.36 -12.55
N HIS A 292 -7.76 -13.52 -13.49
CA HIS A 292 -7.31 -13.94 -14.83
C HIS A 292 -5.89 -13.44 -15.12
N ARG A 293 -5.01 -13.46 -14.11
CA ARG A 293 -3.65 -12.89 -14.19
C ARG A 293 -2.77 -13.50 -15.30
N GLU A 294 -3.06 -14.74 -15.68
CA GLU A 294 -2.39 -15.44 -16.79
C GLU A 294 -2.65 -14.77 -18.15
N LEU A 295 -3.77 -14.06 -18.29
CA LEU A 295 -4.17 -13.37 -19.52
C LEU A 295 -3.68 -11.91 -19.57
N VAL A 296 -3.47 -11.25 -18.42
CA VAL A 296 -3.20 -9.80 -18.30
C VAL A 296 -1.72 -9.39 -18.50
N GLY A 297 -0.83 -10.33 -18.82
CA GLY A 297 0.51 -9.99 -19.35
C GLY A 297 1.48 -9.32 -18.37
N ALA A 298 1.49 -9.74 -17.09
CA ALA A 298 2.64 -9.47 -16.22
C ALA A 298 3.83 -10.35 -16.65
N LYS A 299 4.83 -9.75 -17.28
CA LYS A 299 6.00 -10.39 -17.89
C LYS A 299 6.72 -11.40 -16.96
N SER A 300 6.81 -12.65 -17.39
CA SER A 300 7.99 -13.48 -17.19
C SER A 300 8.93 -13.29 -18.40
N VAL A 301 10.16 -12.83 -18.16
CA VAL A 301 11.21 -12.71 -19.19
C VAL A 301 11.64 -14.12 -19.62
N GLY A 302 11.75 -14.35 -20.93
CA GLY A 302 11.77 -15.67 -21.56
C GLY A 302 13.04 -16.51 -21.43
N ILE A 303 12.86 -17.82 -21.61
CA ILE A 303 13.80 -18.86 -22.06
C ILE A 303 12.99 -19.82 -22.97
N PRO A 304 13.53 -20.31 -24.11
CA PRO A 304 12.76 -20.89 -25.22
C PRO A 304 12.21 -22.30 -24.98
N ASP A 305 11.14 -22.59 -25.73
CA ASP A 305 10.48 -23.86 -26.08
C ASP A 305 10.36 -24.98 -25.04
N GLY A 306 9.10 -25.21 -24.64
CA GLY A 306 8.58 -26.55 -24.36
C GLY A 306 8.87 -27.14 -22.99
N GLN A 307 8.04 -26.78 -22.00
CA GLN A 307 7.46 -27.65 -20.96
C GLN A 307 6.65 -26.79 -19.96
N GLY A 308 5.54 -27.32 -19.46
CA GLY A 308 4.55 -26.58 -18.65
C GLY A 308 5.17 -25.86 -17.44
N LEU A 309 4.66 -24.67 -17.12
CA LEU A 309 5.08 -23.95 -15.93
C LEU A 309 4.36 -24.54 -14.71
N GLU A 310 5.06 -25.46 -14.03
CA GLU A 310 4.68 -25.95 -12.71
C GLU A 310 4.49 -24.77 -11.75
N GLN A 311 3.43 -24.86 -10.94
CA GLN A 311 3.18 -23.96 -9.84
C GLN A 311 4.43 -23.93 -8.95
N MET A 312 5.09 -22.76 -8.84
CA MET A 312 6.27 -22.66 -7.97
C MET A 312 5.86 -23.01 -6.54
N ASP A 313 6.46 -24.08 -6.03
CA ASP A 313 6.22 -24.57 -4.68
C ASP A 313 6.92 -23.64 -3.69
N TYR A 314 6.13 -22.91 -2.91
CA TYR A 314 6.62 -22.09 -1.81
C TYR A 314 5.57 -22.03 -0.69
N ILE A 315 6.06 -21.94 0.54
CA ILE A 315 5.24 -21.92 1.75
C ILE A 315 4.48 -20.59 1.81
N ARG A 316 3.17 -20.67 2.06
CA ARG A 316 2.27 -19.50 2.12
C ARG A 316 1.77 -19.18 3.53
N ASP A 317 2.03 -20.05 4.49
CA ASP A 317 1.72 -19.82 5.91
C ASP A 317 2.86 -18.98 6.55
N PRO A 318 2.59 -17.73 6.98
CA PRO A 318 3.60 -16.90 7.63
C PRO A 318 4.21 -17.54 8.89
N ALA A 319 3.41 -18.23 9.70
CA ALA A 319 3.91 -18.87 10.91
C ALA A 319 4.90 -19.99 10.55
N GLU A 320 4.58 -20.75 9.50
CA GLU A 320 5.44 -21.80 8.98
C GLU A 320 6.72 -21.24 8.33
N ILE A 321 6.65 -20.12 7.61
CA ILE A 321 7.83 -19.42 7.07
C ILE A 321 8.77 -19.01 8.22
N TYR A 322 8.24 -18.42 9.30
CA TYR A 322 9.05 -18.04 10.46
C TYR A 322 9.65 -19.26 11.16
N ARG A 323 8.84 -20.33 11.35
CA ARG A 323 9.28 -21.57 11.97
C ARG A 323 10.44 -22.20 11.19
N GLN A 324 10.27 -22.36 9.88
CA GLN A 324 11.29 -22.93 9.00
C GLN A 324 12.52 -22.02 8.87
N SER A 325 12.34 -20.70 8.81
CA SER A 325 13.46 -19.76 8.77
C SER A 325 14.32 -19.87 10.03
N PHE A 326 13.72 -19.87 11.22
CA PHE A 326 14.46 -20.01 12.48
C PHE A 326 15.07 -21.40 12.67
N GLU A 327 14.39 -22.46 12.22
CA GLU A 327 14.94 -23.82 12.21
C GLU A 327 16.17 -23.92 11.30
N THR A 328 16.08 -23.34 10.10
CA THR A 328 17.20 -23.27 9.15
C THR A 328 18.39 -22.52 9.74
N ILE A 329 18.16 -21.36 10.36
CA ILE A 329 19.22 -20.59 11.03
C ILE A 329 19.86 -21.41 12.15
N ARG A 330 19.09 -22.11 13.00
CA ARG A 330 19.66 -22.94 14.08
C ARG A 330 20.51 -24.10 13.56
N ARG A 331 20.23 -24.59 12.36
CA ARG A 331 21.00 -25.67 11.72
C ARG A 331 22.27 -25.15 11.07
N GLU A 332 22.23 -23.96 10.48
CA GLU A 332 23.33 -23.39 9.70
C GLU A 332 24.27 -22.52 10.52
N ALA A 333 23.77 -21.89 11.58
CA ALA A 333 24.56 -21.06 12.48
C ALA A 333 25.11 -21.89 13.65
N ASP A 334 26.44 -21.86 13.85
CA ASP A 334 27.05 -22.38 15.07
C ASP A 334 26.79 -21.41 16.25
N LEU A 335 25.60 -21.54 16.84
CA LEU A 335 25.16 -20.75 17.99
C LEU A 335 25.87 -21.16 19.29
N GLY A 336 26.63 -22.26 19.31
CA GLY A 336 27.34 -22.76 20.48
C GLY A 336 28.42 -21.80 21.01
N GLN A 337 28.91 -20.91 20.15
CA GLN A 337 29.85 -19.85 20.53
C GLN A 337 29.20 -18.70 21.34
N PHE A 338 27.86 -18.66 21.44
CA PHE A 338 27.12 -17.62 22.17
C PHE A 338 26.47 -18.20 23.44
N PRO A 339 26.46 -17.43 24.56
CA PRO A 339 25.68 -17.79 25.74
C PRO A 339 24.20 -18.04 25.39
N PRO A 340 23.53 -19.04 26.00
CA PRO A 340 22.14 -19.39 25.68
C PRO A 340 21.18 -18.21 25.67
N VAL A 341 21.36 -17.26 26.59
CA VAL A 341 20.57 -16.04 26.72
C VAL A 341 20.66 -15.11 25.50
N LEU A 342 21.80 -15.12 24.79
CA LEU A 342 22.07 -14.25 23.66
C LEU A 342 21.66 -14.88 22.31
N GLN A 343 21.49 -16.20 22.25
CA GLN A 343 21.13 -16.92 21.03
C GLN A 343 19.84 -16.42 20.36
N PRO A 344 18.74 -16.10 21.09
CA PRO A 344 17.56 -15.47 20.50
C PRO A 344 17.85 -14.20 19.70
N LEU A 345 18.75 -13.36 20.21
CA LEU A 345 19.14 -12.11 19.56
C LEU A 345 19.97 -12.40 18.30
N VAL A 346 20.93 -13.32 18.39
CA VAL A 346 21.76 -13.72 17.24
C VAL A 346 20.90 -14.28 16.11
N ILE A 347 19.94 -15.15 16.42
CA ILE A 347 18.99 -15.68 15.44
C ILE A 347 18.18 -14.55 14.79
N ARG A 348 17.68 -13.58 15.56
CA ARG A 348 16.93 -12.43 15.02
C ARG A 348 17.80 -11.53 14.14
N LEU A 349 19.08 -11.34 14.46
CA LEU A 349 20.00 -10.58 13.62
C LEU A 349 20.20 -11.27 12.26
N ILE A 350 20.48 -12.58 12.25
CA ILE A 350 20.67 -13.36 11.02
C ILE A 350 19.39 -13.37 10.19
N HIS A 351 18.23 -13.56 10.83
CA HIS A 351 16.94 -13.51 10.13
C HIS A 351 16.69 -12.15 9.46
N ALA A 352 17.09 -11.06 10.11
CA ALA A 352 16.88 -9.71 9.59
C ALA A 352 17.80 -9.36 8.40
N CYS A 353 18.95 -10.02 8.25
CA CYS A 353 19.92 -9.71 7.19
C CYS A 353 20.13 -10.84 6.16
N GLY A 354 19.72 -12.06 6.47
CA GLY A 354 19.92 -13.25 5.63
C GLY A 354 21.38 -13.74 5.55
N MET A 355 22.24 -13.37 6.50
CA MET A 355 23.68 -13.67 6.49
C MET A 355 24.08 -14.51 7.71
N VAL A 356 24.31 -15.81 7.54
CA VAL A 356 24.72 -16.73 8.61
C VAL A 356 26.15 -16.43 9.08
N GLU A 357 27.00 -15.96 8.18
CA GLU A 357 28.39 -15.59 8.47
C GLU A 357 28.53 -14.37 9.40
N LEU A 358 27.40 -13.74 9.78
CA LEU A 358 27.40 -12.62 10.73
C LEU A 358 27.96 -13.00 12.11
N LEU A 359 27.92 -14.29 12.49
CA LEU A 359 28.34 -14.78 13.80
C LEU A 359 29.74 -14.27 14.21
N ASP A 360 30.70 -14.39 13.30
CA ASP A 360 32.11 -14.03 13.55
C ASP A 360 32.31 -12.52 13.78
N GLU A 361 31.35 -11.72 13.32
CA GLU A 361 31.39 -10.26 13.42
C GLU A 361 30.67 -9.75 14.67
N ILE A 362 29.86 -10.57 15.37
CA ILE A 362 29.13 -10.14 16.57
C ILE A 362 30.10 -9.97 17.74
N ALA A 363 30.02 -8.80 18.39
CA ALA A 363 30.74 -8.45 19.59
C ALA A 363 29.75 -8.09 20.69
N PHE A 364 30.00 -8.53 21.92
CA PHE A 364 29.13 -8.21 23.05
C PHE A 364 29.94 -8.18 24.35
N SER A 365 29.47 -7.41 25.33
CA SER A 365 29.98 -7.48 26.70
C SER A 365 29.20 -8.51 27.53
N GLU A 366 29.80 -8.99 28.61
CA GLU A 366 29.12 -9.85 29.58
C GLU A 366 27.87 -9.16 30.16
N GLY A 367 26.76 -9.90 30.30
CA GLY A 367 25.50 -9.41 30.85
C GLY A 367 24.73 -8.41 29.97
N ALA A 368 25.14 -8.17 28.72
CA ALA A 368 24.52 -7.16 27.87
C ALA A 368 23.04 -7.44 27.57
N PHE A 369 22.70 -8.70 27.29
CA PHE A 369 21.31 -9.05 26.99
C PHE A 369 20.40 -8.79 28.20
N GLU A 370 20.82 -9.23 29.37
CA GLU A 370 20.08 -9.09 30.62
C GLU A 370 19.93 -7.63 31.02
N ALA A 371 20.98 -6.82 30.86
CA ALA A 371 20.92 -5.39 31.13
C ALA A 371 19.90 -4.68 30.24
N GLY A 372 19.86 -5.01 28.94
CA GLY A 372 18.90 -4.46 28.00
C GLY A 372 17.46 -4.90 28.27
N ALA A 373 17.25 -6.20 28.52
CA ALA A 373 15.93 -6.76 28.83
C ALA A 373 15.37 -6.18 30.13
N ALA A 374 16.17 -6.14 31.20
CA ALA A 374 15.76 -5.58 32.50
C ALA A 374 15.48 -4.08 32.44
N ALA A 375 16.15 -3.33 31.56
CA ALA A 375 15.85 -1.92 31.34
C ALA A 375 14.48 -1.74 30.68
N LEU A 376 14.17 -2.52 29.64
CA LEU A 376 12.88 -2.49 28.96
C LEU A 376 11.72 -2.88 29.88
N GLU A 377 11.91 -3.89 30.73
CA GLU A 377 10.91 -4.28 31.73
C GLU A 377 10.60 -3.17 32.74
N LYS A 378 11.59 -2.32 33.04
CA LYS A 378 11.44 -1.14 33.89
C LYS A 378 10.85 0.08 33.18
N GLY A 379 10.52 -0.04 31.88
CA GLY A 379 9.97 1.06 31.08
C GLY A 379 11.02 2.05 30.57
N ALA A 380 12.29 1.66 30.48
CA ALA A 380 13.34 2.56 29.99
C ALA A 380 13.10 2.96 28.52
N PRO A 381 13.36 4.24 28.17
CA PRO A 381 13.18 4.69 26.79
C PRO A 381 14.22 4.06 25.86
N ILE A 382 13.85 3.94 24.59
CA ILE A 382 14.69 3.47 23.51
C ILE A 382 15.07 4.68 22.64
N LEU A 383 16.35 5.04 22.67
CA LEU A 383 16.91 6.14 21.88
C LEU A 383 17.49 5.60 20.58
N VAL A 384 17.05 6.12 19.43
CA VAL A 384 17.47 5.62 18.12
C VAL A 384 17.98 6.71 17.19
N ASP A 385 19.01 6.40 16.41
CA ASP A 385 19.70 7.37 15.56
C ASP A 385 18.93 7.75 14.28
N VAL A 386 18.07 6.87 13.77
CA VAL A 386 17.25 7.13 12.57
C VAL A 386 15.84 6.55 12.69
N GLU A 387 14.89 7.15 11.97
CA GLU A 387 13.47 6.72 11.96
C GLU A 387 13.29 5.28 11.47
N MET A 388 14.16 4.77 10.59
CA MET A 388 14.08 3.37 10.15
C MET A 388 14.25 2.39 11.32
N VAL A 389 15.10 2.70 12.31
CA VAL A 389 15.23 1.85 13.51
C VAL A 389 13.93 1.95 14.31
N ARG A 390 13.40 3.17 14.51
CA ARG A 390 12.14 3.41 15.22
C ARG A 390 10.97 2.63 14.62
N HIS A 391 10.86 2.59 13.29
CA HIS A 391 9.80 1.89 12.57
C HIS A 391 9.98 0.37 12.55
N GLY A 392 11.20 -0.14 12.75
CA GLY A 392 11.46 -1.57 12.88
C GLY A 392 11.15 -2.14 14.27
N VAL A 393 10.97 -1.30 15.29
CA VAL A 393 10.60 -1.75 16.64
C VAL A 393 9.14 -2.22 16.67
N ILE A 394 8.93 -3.47 17.07
CA ILE A 394 7.62 -4.10 17.17
C ILE A 394 7.00 -3.72 18.52
N ARG A 395 6.14 -2.69 18.51
CA ARG A 395 5.56 -2.10 19.72
C ARG A 395 4.89 -3.11 20.66
N ARG A 396 4.21 -4.13 20.11
CA ARG A 396 3.54 -5.17 20.91
C ARG A 396 4.48 -6.12 21.66
N LEU A 397 5.77 -6.16 21.32
CA LEU A 397 6.76 -6.96 22.04
C LEU A 397 7.35 -6.21 23.24
N LEU A 398 7.14 -4.89 23.34
CA LEU A 398 7.68 -4.10 24.43
C LEU A 398 6.98 -4.48 25.74
N PRO A 399 7.72 -4.81 26.81
CA PRO A 399 7.15 -5.33 28.06
C PRO A 399 6.46 -4.26 28.93
N ALA A 400 6.65 -2.97 28.60
CA ALA A 400 6.04 -1.81 29.24
C ALA A 400 5.80 -0.71 28.19
N GLU A 401 5.23 0.43 28.61
CA GLU A 401 5.11 1.64 27.77
C GLU A 401 6.48 2.30 27.52
N ASN A 402 7.35 1.60 26.81
CA ASN A 402 8.69 2.07 26.46
C ASN A 402 8.58 3.05 25.28
N ASP A 403 8.97 4.30 25.50
CA ASP A 403 9.08 5.29 24.44
C ASP A 403 10.17 4.91 23.45
N VAL A 404 9.91 5.08 22.15
CA VAL A 404 10.95 4.93 21.11
C VAL A 404 11.15 6.30 20.47
N ILE A 405 12.26 6.93 20.83
CA ILE A 405 12.57 8.33 20.60
C ILE A 405 13.64 8.42 19.51
N CYS A 406 13.29 9.12 18.42
CA CYS A 406 14.24 9.57 17.41
C CYS A 406 14.08 11.08 17.29
N LEU A 407 15.16 11.83 17.52
CA LEU A 407 15.13 13.29 17.47
C LEU A 407 15.69 13.82 16.14
N LEU A 408 16.05 12.95 15.19
CA LEU A 408 16.68 13.32 13.92
C LEU A 408 15.93 14.43 13.14
N ASN A 409 14.60 14.48 13.28
CA ASN A 409 13.72 15.45 12.64
C ASN A 409 13.20 16.56 13.59
N ASP A 410 13.65 16.58 14.84
CA ASP A 410 13.35 17.65 15.79
C ASP A 410 13.94 18.98 15.27
N GLU A 411 13.17 20.05 15.41
CA GLU A 411 13.54 21.38 14.90
C GLU A 411 14.86 21.90 15.50
N ARG A 412 15.22 21.45 16.72
CA ARG A 412 16.44 21.84 17.42
C ARG A 412 17.70 21.17 16.86
N VAL A 413 17.57 20.06 16.13
CA VAL A 413 18.73 19.27 15.67
C VAL A 413 19.50 19.98 14.56
N ARG A 414 18.83 20.68 13.64
CA ARG A 414 19.51 21.40 12.54
C ARG A 414 20.41 22.53 13.08
N PRO A 415 19.90 23.46 13.93
CA PRO A 415 20.75 24.46 14.56
C PRO A 415 21.90 23.84 15.38
N LYS A 416 21.63 22.77 16.14
CA LYS A 416 22.66 22.10 16.94
C LYS A 416 23.76 21.49 16.07
N ALA A 417 23.42 20.91 14.92
CA ALA A 417 24.37 20.34 13.97
C ALA A 417 25.31 21.40 13.39
N GLU A 418 24.77 22.57 13.07
CA GLU A 418 25.55 23.73 12.62
C GLU A 418 26.46 24.26 13.74
N GLU A 419 25.94 24.41 14.95
CA GLU A 419 26.67 24.89 16.13
C GLU A 419 27.90 24.02 16.45
N ILE A 420 27.76 22.70 16.41
CA ILE A 420 28.84 21.75 16.77
C ILE A 420 29.66 21.31 15.55
N GLY A 421 29.33 21.76 14.35
CA GLY A 421 30.01 21.38 13.11
C GLY A 421 29.97 19.89 12.80
N ASN A 422 28.84 19.22 13.08
CA ASN A 422 28.71 17.76 12.93
C ASN A 422 27.39 17.39 12.22
N THR A 423 27.21 16.11 11.91
CA THR A 423 26.00 15.59 11.27
C THR A 423 24.75 15.74 12.15
N ARG A 424 23.57 15.78 11.54
CA ARG A 424 22.28 15.75 12.27
C ARG A 424 22.16 14.54 13.19
N SER A 425 22.63 13.38 12.74
CA SER A 425 22.58 12.16 13.54
C SER A 425 23.45 12.24 14.79
N ALA A 426 24.58 12.94 14.76
CA ALA A 426 25.39 13.24 15.93
C ALA A 426 24.75 14.33 16.79
N ALA A 427 24.27 15.41 16.19
CA ALA A 427 23.68 16.55 16.90
C ALA A 427 22.44 16.18 17.74
N GLN A 428 21.64 15.21 17.30
CA GLN A 428 20.51 14.74 18.08
C GLN A 428 20.94 14.07 19.41
N VAL A 429 22.15 13.50 19.47
CA VAL A 429 22.67 12.83 20.66
C VAL A 429 22.88 13.84 21.79
N ASP A 430 23.24 15.07 21.47
CA ASP A 430 23.35 16.16 22.45
C ASP A 430 21.99 16.54 23.06
N LEU A 431 20.89 16.13 22.43
CA LEU A 431 19.52 16.35 22.93
C LEU A 431 18.97 15.14 23.69
N TRP A 432 19.74 14.06 23.85
CA TRP A 432 19.30 12.85 24.55
C TRP A 432 19.49 12.89 26.06
N ASP A 433 20.24 13.85 26.61
CA ASP A 433 20.63 13.89 28.04
C ASP A 433 19.47 13.60 29.00
N ALA A 434 18.30 14.20 28.76
CA ALA A 434 17.11 14.06 29.60
C ALA A 434 16.55 12.63 29.65
N HIS A 435 16.90 11.80 28.66
CA HIS A 435 16.40 10.44 28.50
C HIS A 435 17.51 9.39 28.58
N LEU A 436 18.79 9.78 28.57
CA LEU A 436 19.92 8.87 28.35
C LEU A 436 20.20 7.94 29.54
N ALA A 437 19.91 8.39 30.77
CA ALA A 437 20.15 7.61 31.98
C ALA A 437 19.36 6.29 31.96
N GLY A 438 20.04 5.15 31.91
CA GLY A 438 19.40 3.84 31.89
C GLY A 438 18.66 3.47 30.60
N ALA A 439 18.75 4.29 29.55
CA ALA A 439 18.09 4.01 28.27
C ALA A 439 18.70 2.83 27.51
N ILE A 440 17.94 2.33 26.53
CA ILE A 440 18.46 1.47 25.47
C ILE A 440 18.85 2.39 24.32
N VAL A 441 20.14 2.46 23.98
CA VAL A 441 20.58 3.27 22.83
C VAL A 441 20.85 2.35 21.64
N ALA A 442 20.20 2.60 20.50
CA ALA A 442 20.40 1.83 19.28
C ALA A 442 20.82 2.71 18.11
N ILE A 443 22.05 2.48 17.64
CA ILE A 443 22.62 3.17 16.50
C ILE A 443 22.64 2.18 15.33
N GLY A 444 21.72 2.35 14.37
CA GLY A 444 21.56 1.45 13.24
C GLY A 444 22.07 1.99 11.91
N ASN A 445 22.45 3.26 11.84
CA ASN A 445 22.84 3.88 10.58
C ASN A 445 24.12 4.71 10.71
N ALA A 446 24.14 5.72 11.57
CA ALA A 446 25.12 6.79 11.54
C ALA A 446 26.31 6.53 12.48
N PRO A 447 27.54 6.29 11.96
CA PRO A 447 28.73 6.12 12.79
C PRO A 447 29.05 7.35 13.63
N THR A 448 28.76 8.54 13.11
CA THR A 448 28.93 9.82 13.79
C THR A 448 28.06 9.94 15.03
N ALA A 449 26.88 9.32 15.06
CA ALA A 449 26.04 9.26 16.25
C ALA A 449 26.66 8.39 17.35
N LEU A 450 27.29 7.26 16.97
CA LEU A 450 27.99 6.41 17.92
C LEU A 450 29.23 7.09 18.48
N PHE A 451 30.07 7.70 17.64
CA PHE A 451 31.21 8.49 18.13
C PHE A 451 30.75 9.60 19.08
N ARG A 452 29.72 10.37 18.68
CA ARG A 452 29.21 11.46 19.50
C ARG A 452 28.68 10.98 20.84
N LEU A 453 28.00 9.84 20.88
CA LEU A 453 27.54 9.23 22.13
C LEU A 453 28.71 8.94 23.08
N LEU A 454 29.80 8.35 22.56
CA LEU A 454 30.99 8.05 23.35
C LEU A 454 31.68 9.32 23.86
N GLU A 455 31.81 10.35 23.03
CA GLU A 455 32.31 11.68 23.44
C GLU A 455 31.47 12.28 24.57
N ARG A 456 30.14 12.18 24.46
CA ARG A 456 29.22 12.69 25.49
C ARG A 456 29.38 11.94 26.82
N ILE A 457 29.53 10.62 26.78
CA ILE A 457 29.78 9.80 27.97
C ILE A 457 31.13 10.16 28.60
N ASP A 458 32.18 10.34 27.79
CA ASP A 458 33.49 10.77 28.28
C ASP A 458 33.44 12.17 28.91
N ALA A 459 32.56 13.04 28.42
CA ALA A 459 32.27 14.36 28.99
C ALA A 459 31.35 14.33 30.24
N GLY A 460 30.96 13.14 30.72
CA GLY A 460 30.17 12.98 31.95
C GLY A 460 28.65 12.92 31.74
N ALA A 461 28.17 12.72 30.51
CA ALA A 461 26.75 12.48 30.27
C ALA A 461 26.25 11.22 31.01
N PRO A 462 24.94 11.14 31.32
CA PRO A 462 24.37 9.94 31.93
C PRO A 462 24.64 8.68 31.10
N LYS A 463 24.79 7.54 31.77
CA LYS A 463 25.07 6.27 31.08
C LYS A 463 23.78 5.54 30.72
N PRO A 464 23.63 5.07 29.46
CA PRO A 464 22.54 4.15 29.10
C PRO A 464 22.74 2.78 29.75
N ALA A 465 21.68 1.99 29.80
CA ALA A 465 21.73 0.61 30.28
C ALA A 465 22.43 -0.33 29.28
N ILE A 466 22.33 -0.02 27.98
CA ILE A 466 22.99 -0.78 26.91
C ILE A 466 23.19 0.09 25.66
N ILE A 467 24.26 -0.17 24.90
CA ILE A 467 24.50 0.36 23.56
C ILE A 467 24.42 -0.76 22.51
N LEU A 468 23.49 -0.61 21.57
CA LEU A 468 23.32 -1.44 20.40
C LEU A 468 24.03 -0.78 19.20
N GLY A 469 25.28 -1.19 18.96
CA GLY A 469 26.22 -0.60 17.99
C GLY A 469 26.16 -1.27 16.62
N PHE A 470 25.19 -0.89 15.80
CA PHE A 470 24.96 -1.42 14.45
C PHE A 470 25.06 -0.39 13.30
N PRO A 471 25.80 0.73 13.37
CA PRO A 471 25.93 1.59 12.19
C PRO A 471 26.55 0.81 11.01
N VAL A 472 25.95 0.98 9.84
CA VAL A 472 26.40 0.40 8.57
C VAL A 472 27.10 1.47 7.76
N GLY A 473 28.16 1.11 7.06
CA GLY A 473 28.79 2.05 6.14
C GLY A 473 30.22 1.72 5.78
N PHE A 474 30.72 2.47 4.79
CA PHE A 474 32.08 2.33 4.29
C PHE A 474 33.07 3.27 4.97
N VAL A 475 32.59 4.30 5.67
CA VAL A 475 33.40 5.34 6.32
C VAL A 475 32.94 5.49 7.77
N GLY A 476 33.85 5.30 8.72
CA GLY A 476 33.61 5.51 10.15
C GLY A 476 32.82 4.40 10.85
N ALA A 477 32.11 3.53 10.13
CA ALA A 477 31.30 2.47 10.73
C ALA A 477 32.16 1.44 11.48
N ALA A 478 33.20 0.92 10.83
CA ALA A 478 34.10 -0.06 11.46
C ALA A 478 34.83 0.55 12.66
N GLU A 479 35.29 1.78 12.51
CA GLU A 479 36.06 2.53 13.50
C GLU A 479 35.21 2.89 14.71
N SER A 480 33.99 3.40 14.52
CA SER A 480 33.08 3.75 15.63
C SER A 480 32.70 2.55 16.49
N LYS A 481 32.48 1.40 15.86
CA LYS A 481 32.15 0.15 16.57
C LYS A 481 33.39 -0.46 17.22
N ALA A 482 34.56 -0.37 16.58
CA ALA A 482 35.82 -0.77 17.20
C ALA A 482 36.12 0.06 18.47
N GLU A 483 35.85 1.36 18.44
CA GLU A 483 35.99 2.25 19.59
C GLU A 483 35.05 1.85 20.74
N LEU A 484 33.77 1.56 20.45
CA LEU A 484 32.82 1.03 21.42
C LEU A 484 33.30 -0.30 22.04
N ILE A 485 33.82 -1.21 21.20
CA ILE A 485 34.26 -2.55 21.62
C ILE A 485 35.52 -2.45 22.49
N ALA A 486 36.47 -1.60 22.12
CA ALA A 486 37.73 -1.43 22.82
C ALA A 486 37.51 -0.76 24.19
N ASN A 487 36.59 0.19 24.29
CA ASN A 487 36.25 0.85 25.54
C ASN A 487 34.77 1.26 25.53
N SER A 488 33.90 0.48 26.17
CA SER A 488 32.48 0.82 26.26
C SER A 488 32.15 1.78 27.40
N ARG A 489 33.18 2.33 28.08
CA ARG A 489 33.03 3.20 29.26
C ARG A 489 32.27 2.52 30.41
N GLY A 490 32.37 1.19 30.48
CA GLY A 490 31.66 0.34 31.45
C GLY A 490 30.17 0.16 31.15
N ILE A 491 29.72 0.51 29.94
CA ILE A 491 28.34 0.32 29.51
C ILE A 491 28.23 -1.01 28.77
N PRO A 492 27.21 -1.84 29.05
CA PRO A 492 26.98 -3.04 28.28
C PRO A 492 26.73 -2.76 26.80
N TYR A 493 27.21 -3.62 25.90
CA TYR A 493 27.01 -3.42 24.47
C TYR A 493 26.81 -4.72 23.69
N ILE A 494 26.14 -4.57 22.54
CA ILE A 494 26.10 -5.57 21.47
C ILE A 494 26.34 -4.82 20.15
N ALA A 495 27.30 -5.28 19.35
CA ALA A 495 27.72 -4.62 18.11
C ALA A 495 28.09 -5.63 17.02
N VAL A 496 28.15 -5.16 15.78
CA VAL A 496 28.65 -5.94 14.62
C VAL A 496 29.92 -5.31 14.12
N ARG A 497 31.06 -6.01 14.14
CA ARG A 497 32.36 -5.50 13.68
C ARG A 497 32.33 -5.11 12.19
N GLY A 498 33.33 -4.35 11.74
CA GLY A 498 33.50 -4.03 10.33
C GLY A 498 32.39 -3.15 9.75
N ARG A 499 32.04 -3.35 8.48
CA ARG A 499 31.12 -2.46 7.73
C ARG A 499 29.65 -2.84 7.84
N LYS A 500 29.35 -4.10 8.15
CA LYS A 500 27.99 -4.63 8.23
C LYS A 500 27.23 -4.03 9.42
N GLY A 501 25.91 -3.99 9.34
CA GLY A 501 25.05 -3.34 10.32
C GLY A 501 23.71 -3.01 9.68
N GLY A 502 23.06 -1.97 10.18
CA GLY A 502 21.87 -1.41 9.55
C GLY A 502 20.69 -1.33 10.49
N SER A 503 19.69 -0.56 10.09
CA SER A 503 18.49 -0.35 10.91
C SER A 503 17.68 -1.63 11.13
N ALA A 504 17.73 -2.58 10.19
CA ALA A 504 17.12 -3.91 10.34
C ALA A 504 17.76 -4.70 11.49
N MET A 505 19.09 -4.73 11.59
CA MET A 505 19.80 -5.40 12.68
C MET A 505 19.57 -4.69 14.02
N ALA A 506 19.64 -3.36 14.05
CA ALA A 506 19.42 -2.59 15.27
C ALA A 506 18.01 -2.80 15.85
N SER A 507 16.99 -2.76 14.98
CA SER A 507 15.61 -3.03 15.41
C SER A 507 15.36 -4.50 15.77
N ALA A 508 15.98 -5.45 15.07
CA ALA A 508 15.92 -6.87 15.43
C ALA A 508 16.53 -7.13 16.81
N ALA A 509 17.64 -6.46 17.16
CA ALA A 509 18.24 -6.54 18.49
C ALA A 509 17.30 -5.99 19.58
N ILE A 510 16.67 -4.83 19.36
CA ILE A 510 15.65 -4.28 20.29
C ILE A 510 14.50 -5.28 20.47
N ASN A 511 13.97 -5.81 19.37
CA ASN A 511 12.85 -6.77 19.40
C ASN A 511 13.22 -8.07 20.13
N ALA A 512 14.48 -8.51 20.04
CA ALA A 512 14.97 -9.67 20.76
C ALA A 512 15.10 -9.41 22.27
N LEU A 513 15.59 -8.24 22.67
CA LEU A 513 15.62 -7.83 24.08
C LEU A 513 14.22 -7.73 24.68
N ALA A 514 13.24 -7.28 23.89
CA ALA A 514 11.87 -7.07 24.34
C ALA A 514 11.04 -8.36 24.50
N GLY A 515 11.19 -9.31 23.56
CA GLY A 515 10.30 -10.48 23.48
C GLY A 515 10.96 -11.79 23.03
N GLY A 516 12.29 -11.91 23.09
CA GLY A 516 13.01 -13.15 22.79
C GLY A 516 12.89 -13.59 21.34
N LEU A 517 12.34 -14.79 21.08
CA LEU A 517 11.97 -15.30 19.73
C LEU A 517 10.46 -15.32 19.49
N GLY A 518 9.66 -14.66 20.33
CA GLY A 518 8.20 -14.62 20.21
C GLY A 518 7.76 -14.35 18.76
N THR A 519 6.93 -15.25 18.23
CA THR A 519 6.51 -15.25 16.83
C THR A 519 5.62 -14.04 16.55
N ASN A 520 5.85 -13.42 15.40
CA ASN A 520 5.03 -12.33 14.88
C ASN A 520 3.68 -12.83 14.33
N VAL A 521 2.95 -13.59 15.14
CA VAL A 521 1.52 -13.90 14.90
C VAL A 521 0.68 -13.03 15.79
#